data_AF-A0A957HNF0-F1
#
_entry.id   AF-A0A957HNF0-F1
#
_cell.length_a   1.000
_cell.length_b   1.000
_cell.length_c   1.000
_cell.angle_alpha   90.00
_cell.angle_beta   90.00
_cell.angle_gamma   90.00
#
_symmetry.space_group_name_H-M   'P 1'
#
loop_
_entity.id
_entity.type
_entity.pdbx_description
1 polymer ?
#
loop_
_entity_poly.entity_id
_entity_poly.type
_entity_poly.pdbx_seq_one_letter_code
_entity_poly.pdbx_strand_id
1 'polypeptide(L)'
;MKFILKSLTDTVKYLNIVRNLPDYFDEEERRLVFQSFVIGVVVWAIVFTLKEGVHWAFENTIHFLEEGPSPFLVFVPLLTGALMVAAITRFRSSVVHYRDNKGHVHELLDVEGDGLERAISLYYTSEPTFERALTGREGVEVRWEMPTFTLAVRKFLATLVTLGSGGSGGLEASVTLIGESVSAGLFKPRQAVIDANKRMSIVGRLWRWWQPDNPDDLQTAQLSGIAAAVSVLFGAPFAAAFFATEVMYRQRPIVEKLVYSLISSLVAFFLTDIFTEGHTAIFEVESLFVPPSDLRYFGILALLGVVISLMSIYFGRLRSSFEYAFHH
;
A
#
# COMPACT_ATOMS: atom_id res chain seq x y z
N MET A 1 -7.21 37.82 35.25
CA MET A 1 -5.89 38.28 34.73
C MET A 1 -4.80 37.21 34.79
N LYS A 2 -4.56 36.53 35.92
CA LYS A 2 -3.54 35.46 36.04
C LYS A 2 -3.74 34.24 35.10
N PHE A 3 -4.99 33.91 34.76
CA PHE A 3 -5.32 32.76 33.90
C PHE A 3 -4.94 32.99 32.42
N ILE A 4 -5.20 34.19 31.91
CA ILE A 4 -4.85 34.61 30.55
C ILE A 4 -3.34 34.68 30.37
N LEU A 5 -2.62 35.21 31.37
CA LEU A 5 -1.17 35.31 31.34
C LEU A 5 -0.48 33.94 31.30
N LYS A 6 -1.03 32.95 32.03
CA LYS A 6 -0.55 31.55 32.05
C LYS A 6 -0.79 30.85 30.71
N SER A 7 -1.98 31.00 30.13
CA SER A 7 -2.31 30.45 28.82
C SER A 7 -1.44 31.03 27.69
N LEU A 8 -1.11 32.32 27.76
CA LEU A 8 -0.17 32.98 26.84
C LEU A 8 1.27 32.44 27.00
N THR A 9 1.74 32.24 28.23
CA THR A 9 3.08 31.68 28.47
C THR A 9 3.19 30.23 28.03
N ASP A 10 2.14 29.43 28.26
CA ASP A 10 2.08 28.05 27.78
C ASP A 10 2.07 28.01 26.24
N THR A 11 1.29 28.87 25.58
CA THR A 11 1.24 28.98 24.11
C THR A 11 2.59 29.39 23.52
N VAL A 12 3.28 30.36 24.13
CA VAL A 12 4.63 30.78 23.72
C VAL A 12 5.64 29.65 23.93
N LYS A 13 5.50 28.86 25.00
CA LYS A 13 6.35 27.70 25.27
C LYS A 13 6.12 26.59 24.24
N TYR A 14 4.88 26.31 23.87
CA TYR A 14 4.53 25.40 22.77
C TYR A 14 5.08 25.89 21.43
N LEU A 15 4.94 27.18 21.12
CA LEU A 15 5.51 27.77 19.91
C LEU A 15 7.04 27.68 19.86
N ASN A 16 7.73 27.87 20.98
CA ASN A 16 9.19 27.70 21.06
C ASN A 16 9.61 26.24 20.91
N ILE A 17 8.85 25.29 21.46
CA ILE A 17 9.10 23.86 21.24
C ILE A 17 8.90 23.51 19.76
N VAL A 18 7.81 23.98 19.15
CA VAL A 18 7.52 23.77 17.73
C VAL A 18 8.58 24.41 16.83
N ARG A 19 9.07 25.60 17.21
CA ARG A 19 10.12 26.32 16.49
C ARG A 19 11.49 25.65 16.61
N ASN A 20 11.77 24.98 17.72
CA ASN A 20 13.04 24.31 17.97
C ASN A 20 13.01 22.81 17.60
N LEU A 21 11.84 22.25 17.23
CA LEU A 21 11.71 20.89 16.70
C LEU A 21 12.73 20.58 15.60
N PRO A 22 12.98 21.47 14.61
CA PRO A 22 13.96 21.21 13.58
C PRO A 22 15.32 20.86 14.20
N ASP A 23 15.80 21.60 15.20
CA ASP A 23 17.14 21.46 15.78
C ASP A 23 17.40 20.09 16.45
N TYR A 24 16.35 19.29 16.68
CA TYR A 24 16.47 17.91 17.20
C TYR A 24 16.55 16.84 16.10
N PHE A 25 16.14 17.15 14.87
CA PHE A 25 16.15 16.20 13.75
C PHE A 25 17.38 16.41 12.86
N ASP A 26 18.01 15.30 12.48
CA ASP A 26 19.03 15.31 11.43
C ASP A 26 18.41 15.76 10.09
N GLU A 27 19.22 16.29 9.19
CA GLU A 27 18.77 16.78 7.87
C GLU A 27 18.07 15.67 7.06
N GLU A 28 18.55 14.43 7.21
CA GLU A 28 17.96 13.21 6.64
C GLU A 28 16.58 12.91 7.23
N GLU A 29 16.41 12.97 8.55
CA GLU A 29 15.12 12.72 9.19
C GLU A 29 14.07 13.76 8.79
N ARG A 30 14.46 15.04 8.72
CA ARG A 30 13.57 16.12 8.24
C ARG A 30 13.12 15.86 6.80
N ARG A 31 14.03 15.40 5.95
CA ARG A 31 13.75 15.00 4.57
C ARG A 31 12.74 13.85 4.54
N LEU A 32 12.98 12.79 5.29
CA LEU A 32 12.10 11.62 5.34
C LEU A 32 10.71 11.95 5.89
N VAL A 33 10.60 12.81 6.91
CA VAL A 33 9.30 13.31 7.41
C VAL A 33 8.53 14.02 6.29
N PHE A 34 9.19 14.94 5.59
CA PHE A 34 8.56 15.69 4.51
C PHE A 34 8.15 14.79 3.34
N GLN A 35 9.03 13.87 2.93
CA GLN A 35 8.74 12.87 1.90
C GLN A 35 7.55 12.00 2.31
N SER A 36 7.50 11.51 3.55
CA SER A 36 6.39 10.70 4.08
C SER A 36 5.06 11.45 4.00
N PHE A 37 5.06 12.75 4.33
CA PHE A 37 3.88 13.59 4.19
C PHE A 37 3.40 13.67 2.74
N VAL A 38 4.30 13.96 1.80
CA VAL A 38 3.94 14.08 0.38
C VAL A 38 3.49 12.74 -0.21
N ILE A 39 4.15 11.63 0.16
CA ILE A 39 3.72 10.28 -0.21
C ILE A 39 2.31 10.03 0.28
N GLY A 40 2.01 10.37 1.54
CA GLY A 40 0.68 10.27 2.12
C GLY A 40 -0.37 10.99 1.28
N VAL A 41 -0.11 12.25 0.87
CA VAL A 41 -1.01 13.03 0.01
C VAL A 41 -1.21 12.39 -1.36
N VAL A 42 -0.12 12.03 -2.04
CA VAL A 42 -0.19 11.53 -3.43
C VAL A 42 -0.84 10.15 -3.48
N VAL A 43 -0.46 9.25 -2.57
CA VAL A 43 -1.04 7.91 -2.49
C VAL A 43 -2.50 8.00 -2.07
N TRP A 44 -2.84 8.88 -1.12
CA TRP A 44 -4.24 9.13 -0.76
C TRP A 44 -5.07 9.49 -1.99
N ALA A 45 -4.64 10.47 -2.79
CA ALA A 45 -5.40 10.92 -3.96
C ALA A 45 -5.67 9.77 -4.94
N ILE A 46 -4.66 8.92 -5.19
CA ILE A 46 -4.76 7.80 -6.12
C ILE A 46 -5.66 6.70 -5.55
N VAL A 47 -5.46 6.29 -4.31
CA VAL A 47 -6.19 5.17 -3.69
C VAL A 47 -7.63 5.56 -3.38
N PHE A 48 -7.87 6.80 -2.94
CA PHE A 48 -9.22 7.34 -2.75
C PHE A 48 -9.99 7.35 -4.08
N THR A 49 -9.36 7.81 -5.16
CA THR A 49 -9.96 7.77 -6.50
C THR A 49 -10.28 6.33 -6.93
N LEU A 50 -9.42 5.35 -6.61
CA LEU A 50 -9.70 3.94 -6.90
C LEU A 50 -10.92 3.44 -6.13
N LYS A 51 -10.97 3.72 -4.82
CA LYS A 51 -12.06 3.31 -3.92
C LYS A 51 -13.41 3.82 -4.45
N GLU A 52 -13.51 5.13 -4.68
CA GLU A 52 -14.74 5.75 -5.20
C GLU A 52 -15.06 5.26 -6.61
N GLY A 53 -14.05 5.09 -7.47
CA GLY A 53 -14.22 4.55 -8.81
C GLY A 53 -14.77 3.13 -8.83
N VAL A 54 -14.29 2.26 -7.93
CA VAL A 54 -14.80 0.89 -7.79
C VAL A 54 -16.23 0.89 -7.28
N HIS A 55 -16.53 1.69 -6.26
CA HIS A 55 -17.88 1.82 -5.73
C HIS A 55 -18.87 2.26 -6.82
N TRP A 56 -18.53 3.34 -7.53
CA TRP A 56 -19.31 3.85 -8.65
C TRP A 56 -19.48 2.81 -9.77
N ALA A 57 -18.40 2.17 -10.21
CA ALA A 57 -18.49 1.19 -11.30
C ALA A 57 -19.33 -0.03 -10.91
N PHE A 58 -19.20 -0.50 -9.66
CA PHE A 58 -19.96 -1.63 -9.16
C PHE A 58 -21.45 -1.30 -9.01
N GLU A 59 -21.79 -0.13 -8.49
CA GLU A 59 -23.18 0.36 -8.39
C GLU A 59 -23.86 0.40 -9.77
N ASN A 60 -23.16 0.92 -10.79
CA ASN A 60 -23.66 0.92 -12.16
C ASN A 60 -23.86 -0.51 -12.71
N THR A 61 -22.97 -1.44 -12.38
CA THR A 61 -23.12 -2.85 -12.75
C THR A 61 -24.34 -3.46 -12.07
N ILE A 62 -24.59 -3.16 -10.80
CA ILE A 62 -25.77 -3.65 -10.08
C ILE A 62 -27.06 -3.08 -10.67
N HIS A 63 -27.14 -1.77 -10.93
CA HIS A 63 -28.31 -1.17 -11.57
C HIS A 63 -28.62 -1.78 -12.94
N PHE A 64 -27.59 -2.03 -13.75
CA PHE A 64 -27.75 -2.73 -15.03
C PHE A 64 -28.34 -4.14 -14.85
N LEU A 65 -27.96 -4.86 -13.79
CA LEU A 65 -28.49 -6.20 -13.49
C LEU A 65 -29.91 -6.16 -12.93
N GLU A 66 -30.24 -5.17 -12.10
CA GLU A 66 -31.57 -4.98 -11.53
C GLU A 66 -32.63 -4.61 -12.57
N GLU A 67 -32.27 -3.77 -13.55
CA GLU A 67 -33.14 -3.42 -14.68
C GLU A 67 -33.23 -4.53 -15.74
N GLY A 68 -32.34 -5.52 -15.64
CA GLY A 68 -32.20 -6.59 -16.61
C GLY A 68 -33.37 -7.59 -16.58
N PRO A 69 -33.82 -8.12 -17.75
CA PRO A 69 -34.88 -9.11 -17.81
C PRO A 69 -34.55 -10.48 -17.22
N SER A 70 -33.28 -10.76 -16.87
CA SER A 70 -32.86 -12.08 -16.40
C SER A 70 -31.62 -12.02 -15.49
N PRO A 71 -31.57 -12.84 -14.42
CA PRO A 71 -30.37 -13.00 -13.58
C PRO A 71 -29.14 -13.48 -14.34
N PHE A 72 -29.31 -14.15 -15.49
CA PHE A 72 -28.19 -14.62 -16.32
C PHE A 72 -27.40 -13.48 -16.97
N LEU A 73 -27.89 -12.24 -16.93
CA LEU A 73 -27.15 -11.08 -17.41
C LEU A 73 -25.89 -10.78 -16.60
N VAL A 74 -25.75 -11.36 -15.40
CA VAL A 74 -24.52 -11.26 -14.58
C VAL A 74 -23.26 -11.71 -15.31
N PHE A 75 -23.39 -12.64 -16.27
CA PHE A 75 -22.26 -13.11 -17.06
C PHE A 75 -21.72 -12.04 -18.01
N VAL A 76 -22.52 -11.05 -18.42
CA VAL A 76 -22.09 -9.99 -19.34
C VAL A 76 -20.99 -9.12 -18.71
N PRO A 77 -21.21 -8.42 -17.58
CA PRO A 77 -20.17 -7.62 -16.94
C PRO A 77 -18.97 -8.49 -16.50
N LEU A 78 -19.21 -9.71 -16.00
CA LEU A 78 -18.11 -10.60 -15.61
C LEU A 78 -17.21 -10.98 -16.79
N LEU A 79 -17.78 -11.34 -17.94
CA LEU A 79 -17.00 -11.71 -19.12
C LEU A 79 -16.29 -10.50 -19.73
N THR A 80 -16.96 -9.34 -19.83
CA THR A 80 -16.32 -8.12 -20.34
C THR A 80 -15.19 -7.66 -19.43
N GLY A 81 -15.40 -7.68 -18.11
CA GLY A 81 -14.37 -7.40 -17.11
C GLY A 81 -13.17 -8.35 -17.23
N ALA A 82 -13.42 -9.65 -17.31
CA ALA A 82 -12.36 -10.65 -17.49
C ALA A 82 -11.54 -10.43 -18.77
N LEU A 83 -12.20 -10.13 -19.90
CA LEU A 83 -11.52 -9.84 -21.16
C LEU A 83 -10.68 -8.56 -21.08
N MET A 84 -11.20 -7.51 -20.46
CA MET A 84 -10.48 -6.25 -20.25
C MET A 84 -9.27 -6.43 -19.35
N VAL A 85 -9.40 -7.16 -18.23
CA VAL A 85 -8.28 -7.49 -17.34
C VAL A 85 -7.22 -8.30 -18.08
N ALA A 86 -7.63 -9.31 -18.86
CA ALA A 86 -6.71 -10.09 -19.69
C ALA A 86 -5.95 -9.23 -20.72
N ALA A 87 -6.59 -8.18 -21.27
CA ALA A 87 -5.92 -7.23 -22.14
C ALA A 87 -4.92 -6.34 -21.38
N ILE A 88 -5.28 -5.85 -20.19
CA ILE A 88 -4.42 -5.01 -19.33
C ILE A 88 -3.18 -5.79 -18.85
N THR A 89 -3.36 -7.06 -18.47
CA THR A 89 -2.26 -7.90 -18.00
C THR A 89 -1.27 -8.23 -19.11
N ARG A 90 -1.75 -8.49 -20.34
CA ARG A 90 -0.90 -8.74 -21.51
C ARG A 90 -0.21 -7.49 -22.06
N PHE A 91 -0.79 -6.31 -21.87
CA PHE A 91 -0.21 -5.07 -22.37
C PHE A 91 1.02 -4.65 -21.55
N ARG A 92 2.21 -4.72 -22.16
CA ARG A 92 3.50 -4.35 -21.53
C ARG A 92 3.76 -5.10 -20.21
N SER A 93 3.47 -6.39 -20.17
CA SER A 93 3.77 -7.25 -19.02
C SER A 93 5.26 -7.24 -18.70
N SER A 94 5.58 -7.03 -17.43
CA SER A 94 6.90 -7.31 -16.86
C SER A 94 6.81 -8.48 -15.88
N VAL A 95 7.93 -9.17 -15.70
CA VAL A 95 8.05 -10.29 -14.76
C VAL A 95 8.77 -9.78 -13.51
N VAL A 96 8.16 -10.03 -12.36
CA VAL A 96 8.75 -9.80 -11.05
C VAL A 96 9.19 -11.15 -10.51
N HIS A 97 10.47 -11.28 -10.18
CA HIS A 97 10.99 -12.52 -9.61
C HIS A 97 10.87 -12.49 -8.09
N TYR A 98 10.42 -13.59 -7.49
CA TYR A 98 10.45 -13.76 -6.04
C TYR A 98 11.07 -15.11 -5.67
N ARG A 99 11.69 -15.16 -4.49
CA ARG A 99 12.25 -16.40 -3.93
C ARG A 99 11.39 -16.91 -2.78
N ASP A 100 10.98 -18.17 -2.87
CA ASP A 100 10.24 -18.84 -1.81
C ASP A 100 11.15 -19.18 -0.61
N ASN A 101 10.55 -19.64 0.50
CA ASN A 101 11.28 -20.04 1.71
C ASN A 101 12.19 -21.27 1.50
N LYS A 102 12.10 -21.94 0.34
CA LYS A 102 12.91 -23.11 -0.04
C LYS A 102 14.02 -22.74 -1.03
N GLY A 103 14.13 -21.47 -1.41
CA GLY A 103 15.16 -20.96 -2.30
C GLY A 103 14.81 -21.00 -3.79
N HIS A 104 13.63 -21.45 -4.18
CA HIS A 104 13.21 -21.47 -5.58
C HIS A 104 12.80 -20.07 -6.04
N VAL A 105 13.21 -19.71 -7.26
CA VAL A 105 12.81 -18.47 -7.91
C VAL A 105 11.54 -18.73 -8.72
N HIS A 106 10.51 -17.93 -8.46
CA HIS A 106 9.23 -17.97 -9.15
C HIS A 106 9.04 -16.68 -9.95
N GLU A 107 8.33 -16.79 -11.06
CA GLU A 107 8.01 -15.68 -11.95
C GLU A 107 6.59 -15.20 -11.70
N LEU A 108 6.45 -13.91 -11.39
CA LEU A 108 5.15 -13.28 -11.18
C LEU A 108 4.89 -12.28 -12.31
N LEU A 109 3.75 -12.42 -12.98
CA LEU A 109 3.25 -11.32 -13.81
C LEU A 109 2.93 -10.13 -12.90
N ASP A 110 3.42 -8.97 -13.32
CA ASP A 110 3.46 -7.75 -12.52
C ASP A 110 2.11 -7.26 -11.99
N VAL A 111 1.05 -7.38 -12.79
CA VAL A 111 -0.30 -6.90 -12.45
C VAL A 111 -1.21 -8.01 -11.90
N GLU A 112 -0.87 -9.28 -12.18
CA GLU A 112 -1.68 -10.44 -11.83
C GLU A 112 -1.78 -10.67 -10.32
N GLY A 113 -2.90 -11.24 -9.88
CA GLY A 113 -3.14 -11.62 -8.50
C GLY A 113 -3.56 -10.43 -7.63
N ASP A 114 -3.33 -10.56 -6.33
CA ASP A 114 -3.75 -9.57 -5.34
C ASP A 114 -2.81 -8.35 -5.29
N GLY A 115 -1.55 -8.50 -5.73
CA GLY A 115 -0.51 -7.47 -5.72
C GLY A 115 0.36 -7.46 -4.46
N LEU A 116 -0.04 -8.12 -3.37
CA LEU A 116 0.71 -8.08 -2.10
C LEU A 116 2.05 -8.79 -2.23
N GLU A 117 2.06 -9.97 -2.84
CA GLU A 117 3.30 -10.73 -3.08
C GLU A 117 4.28 -9.96 -3.98
N ARG A 118 3.77 -9.21 -4.95
CA ARG A 118 4.58 -8.36 -5.84
C ARG A 118 5.14 -7.17 -5.07
N ALA A 119 4.34 -6.53 -4.23
CA ALA A 119 4.80 -5.43 -3.37
C ALA A 119 5.93 -5.89 -2.43
N ILE A 120 5.79 -7.06 -1.80
CA ILE A 120 6.83 -7.68 -0.97
C ILE A 120 8.08 -7.96 -1.81
N SER A 121 7.94 -8.54 -2.99
CA SER A 121 9.07 -8.87 -3.85
C SER A 121 9.81 -7.61 -4.30
N LEU A 122 9.09 -6.57 -4.73
CA LEU A 122 9.66 -5.28 -5.12
C LEU A 122 10.36 -4.58 -3.95
N TYR A 123 9.80 -4.67 -2.74
CA TYR A 123 10.44 -4.15 -1.54
C TYR A 123 11.78 -4.85 -1.24
N TYR A 124 11.85 -6.18 -1.42
CA TYR A 124 13.10 -6.94 -1.22
C TYR A 124 14.11 -6.74 -2.35
N THR A 125 13.69 -6.48 -3.59
CA THR A 125 14.64 -6.13 -4.67
C THR A 125 15.42 -4.86 -4.37
N SER A 126 14.84 -3.94 -3.58
CA SER A 126 15.56 -2.75 -3.10
C SER A 126 16.63 -3.05 -2.04
N GLU A 127 16.70 -4.26 -1.46
CA GLU A 127 17.69 -4.60 -0.43
C GLU A 127 19.03 -5.07 -1.06
N PRO A 128 20.17 -4.41 -0.77
CA PRO A 128 21.44 -4.60 -1.48
C PRO A 128 22.08 -5.98 -1.30
N THR A 129 21.77 -6.71 -0.22
CA THR A 129 22.28 -8.06 0.06
C THR A 129 21.61 -9.15 -0.78
N PHE A 130 20.38 -8.92 -1.25
CA PHE A 130 19.58 -9.95 -1.90
C PHE A 130 19.95 -10.16 -3.39
N GLU A 131 20.19 -9.08 -4.13
CA GLU A 131 20.41 -9.14 -5.59
C GLU A 131 21.87 -9.10 -6.06
N ARG A 132 22.81 -8.68 -5.20
CA ARG A 132 24.24 -8.70 -5.53
C ARG A 132 24.73 -10.09 -5.94
N ALA A 133 24.09 -11.14 -5.44
CA ALA A 133 24.39 -12.53 -5.78
C ALA A 133 23.80 -13.00 -7.13
N LEU A 134 22.83 -12.29 -7.72
CA LEU A 134 22.09 -12.71 -8.91
C LEU A 134 22.37 -11.85 -10.15
N THR A 135 22.47 -10.53 -10.00
CA THR A 135 22.55 -9.58 -11.14
C THR A 135 23.81 -8.72 -11.16
N GLY A 136 24.59 -8.72 -10.06
CA GLY A 136 25.77 -7.86 -9.91
C GLY A 136 25.45 -6.37 -9.78
N ARG A 137 24.17 -6.01 -9.55
CA ARG A 137 23.67 -4.64 -9.32
C ARG A 137 23.13 -4.52 -7.89
N GLU A 138 23.13 -3.31 -7.33
CA GLU A 138 22.80 -3.08 -5.91
C GLU A 138 21.47 -2.32 -5.73
N GLY A 139 20.57 -2.92 -4.93
CA GLY A 139 19.43 -2.28 -4.28
C GLY A 139 18.58 -1.34 -5.14
N VAL A 140 18.72 -0.03 -4.89
CA VAL A 140 17.91 1.04 -5.47
C VAL A 140 17.95 1.07 -7.00
N GLU A 141 19.10 0.73 -7.60
CA GLU A 141 19.28 0.78 -9.05
C GLU A 141 18.37 -0.19 -9.78
N VAL A 142 18.18 -1.40 -9.23
CA VAL A 142 17.32 -2.42 -9.84
C VAL A 142 15.85 -1.99 -9.78
N ARG A 143 15.42 -1.43 -8.65
CA ARG A 143 14.05 -0.90 -8.53
C ARG A 143 13.79 0.24 -9.50
N TRP A 144 14.80 1.06 -9.81
CA TRP A 144 14.69 2.13 -10.80
C TRP A 144 14.67 1.65 -12.26
N GLU A 145 15.14 0.46 -12.58
CA GLU A 145 14.97 -0.08 -13.94
C GLU A 145 13.51 -0.49 -14.20
N MET A 146 12.80 -0.88 -13.15
CA MET A 146 11.41 -1.32 -13.25
C MET A 146 10.42 -0.17 -13.52
N PRO A 147 9.31 -0.45 -14.24
CA PRO A 147 8.29 0.54 -14.56
C PRO A 147 7.36 0.80 -13.36
N THR A 148 7.75 1.69 -12.44
CA THR A 148 6.99 2.06 -11.22
C THR A 148 5.58 2.59 -11.50
N PHE A 149 5.45 3.78 -12.10
CA PHE A 149 4.14 4.40 -12.32
C PHE A 149 3.26 3.61 -13.29
N THR A 150 3.86 3.04 -14.34
CA THR A 150 3.11 2.21 -15.29
C THR A 150 2.52 0.98 -14.60
N LEU A 151 3.26 0.37 -13.66
CA LEU A 151 2.76 -0.75 -12.86
C LEU A 151 1.60 -0.30 -11.97
N ALA A 152 1.75 0.82 -11.26
CA ALA A 152 0.68 1.38 -10.43
C ALA A 152 -0.60 1.65 -11.24
N VAL A 153 -0.49 2.27 -12.42
CA VAL A 153 -1.63 2.56 -13.31
C VAL A 153 -2.28 1.29 -13.83
N ARG A 154 -1.48 0.31 -14.29
CA ARG A 154 -2.04 -0.96 -14.78
C ARG A 154 -2.73 -1.73 -13.66
N LYS A 155 -2.15 -1.74 -12.46
CA LYS A 155 -2.78 -2.37 -11.29
C LYS A 155 -4.07 -1.66 -10.91
N PHE A 156 -4.06 -0.32 -10.85
CA PHE A 156 -5.26 0.50 -10.63
C PHE A 156 -6.37 0.11 -11.60
N LEU A 157 -6.09 0.07 -12.91
CA LEU A 157 -7.09 -0.24 -13.93
C LEU A 157 -7.57 -1.69 -13.83
N ALA A 158 -6.66 -2.65 -13.62
CA ALA A 158 -7.02 -4.04 -13.45
C ALA A 158 -7.93 -4.23 -12.23
N THR A 159 -7.61 -3.61 -11.10
CA THR A 159 -8.43 -3.67 -9.87
C THR A 159 -9.78 -2.99 -10.06
N LEU A 160 -9.81 -1.80 -10.70
CA LEU A 160 -11.04 -1.08 -11.00
C LEU A 160 -11.99 -1.93 -11.84
N VAL A 161 -11.49 -2.52 -12.92
CA VAL A 161 -12.29 -3.35 -13.81
C VAL A 161 -12.72 -4.64 -13.13
N THR A 162 -11.81 -5.33 -12.42
CA THR A 162 -12.12 -6.60 -11.75
C THR A 162 -13.23 -6.44 -10.73
N LEU A 163 -13.14 -5.43 -9.86
CA LEU A 163 -14.13 -5.23 -8.80
C LEU A 163 -15.38 -4.54 -9.33
N GLY A 164 -15.22 -3.53 -10.19
CA GLY A 164 -16.33 -2.80 -10.80
C GLY A 164 -17.26 -3.69 -11.64
N SER A 165 -16.72 -4.75 -12.26
CA SER A 165 -17.52 -5.72 -13.02
C SER A 165 -18.13 -6.83 -12.16
N GLY A 166 -17.90 -6.84 -10.85
CA GLY A 166 -18.39 -7.85 -9.91
C GLY A 166 -17.50 -9.09 -9.75
N GLY A 167 -16.24 -9.02 -10.15
CA GLY A 167 -15.26 -10.07 -9.89
C GLY A 167 -14.96 -10.24 -8.40
N SER A 168 -14.74 -11.48 -7.98
CA SER A 168 -14.39 -11.80 -6.59
C SER A 168 -12.94 -11.39 -6.28
N GLY A 169 -12.77 -10.34 -5.49
CA GLY A 169 -11.47 -9.83 -5.05
C GLY A 169 -11.60 -8.77 -3.98
N GLY A 170 -10.47 -8.19 -3.58
CA GLY A 170 -10.40 -7.13 -2.57
C GLY A 170 -9.51 -5.96 -3.02
N LEU A 171 -9.80 -4.77 -2.49
CA LEU A 171 -8.97 -3.58 -2.69
C LEU A 171 -7.67 -3.65 -1.87
N GLU A 172 -7.72 -4.32 -0.72
CA GLU A 172 -6.75 -4.27 0.37
C GLU A 172 -5.33 -4.62 -0.08
N ALA A 173 -5.18 -5.74 -0.78
CA ALA A 173 -3.90 -6.19 -1.29
C ALA A 173 -3.46 -5.40 -2.55
N SER A 174 -4.42 -4.99 -3.39
CA SER A 174 -4.12 -4.27 -4.64
C SER A 174 -3.55 -2.88 -4.38
N VAL A 175 -4.12 -2.16 -3.40
CA VAL A 175 -3.65 -0.82 -3.04
C VAL A 175 -2.26 -0.84 -2.43
N THR A 176 -1.84 -1.96 -1.84
CA THR A 176 -0.48 -2.14 -1.33
C THR A 176 0.55 -2.05 -2.46
N LEU A 177 0.31 -2.74 -3.58
CA LEU A 177 1.17 -2.63 -4.78
C LEU A 177 1.12 -1.23 -5.40
N ILE A 178 -0.07 -0.63 -5.49
CA ILE A 178 -0.23 0.72 -6.03
C ILE A 178 0.54 1.73 -5.17
N GLY A 179 0.38 1.66 -3.85
CA GLY A 179 1.05 2.54 -2.89
C GLY A 179 2.57 2.41 -2.96
N GLU A 180 3.09 1.18 -2.96
CA GLU A 180 4.52 0.89 -3.14
C GLU A 180 5.05 1.47 -4.46
N SER A 181 4.34 1.22 -5.56
CA SER A 181 4.83 1.60 -6.89
C SER A 181 4.70 3.09 -7.18
N VAL A 182 3.68 3.76 -6.62
CA VAL A 182 3.55 5.21 -6.65
C VAL A 182 4.67 5.85 -5.85
N SER A 183 4.92 5.40 -4.62
CA SER A 183 5.97 6.00 -3.80
C SER A 183 7.35 5.77 -4.41
N ALA A 184 7.69 4.54 -4.82
CA ALA A 184 8.94 4.27 -5.54
C ALA A 184 9.07 5.10 -6.83
N GLY A 185 7.96 5.37 -7.52
CA GLY A 185 7.92 6.24 -8.69
C GLY A 185 8.21 7.72 -8.40
N LEU A 186 7.71 8.25 -7.28
CA LEU A 186 7.92 9.65 -6.87
C LEU A 186 9.41 9.99 -6.67
N PHE A 187 10.21 8.99 -6.37
CA PHE A 187 11.64 9.11 -6.07
C PHE A 187 12.55 8.62 -7.19
N LYS A 188 11.98 8.11 -8.30
CA LYS A 188 12.75 7.61 -9.44
C LYS A 188 13.43 8.76 -10.20
N PRO A 189 14.76 8.71 -10.41
CA PRO A 189 15.47 9.73 -11.18
C PRO A 189 14.97 9.77 -12.63
N ARG A 190 14.76 10.99 -13.14
CA ARG A 190 14.34 11.22 -14.54
C ARG A 190 15.49 11.83 -15.32
N GLN A 191 15.65 11.44 -16.58
CA GLN A 191 16.73 11.94 -17.48
C GLN A 191 16.81 13.47 -17.49
N ALA A 192 15.67 14.14 -17.63
CA ALA A 192 15.56 15.60 -17.63
C ALA A 192 16.10 16.25 -16.33
N VAL A 193 16.07 15.50 -15.23
CA VAL A 193 16.52 15.96 -13.93
C VAL A 193 17.99 15.65 -13.69
N ILE A 194 18.51 14.55 -14.23
CA ILE A 194 19.97 14.30 -14.28
C ILE A 194 20.65 15.46 -15.03
N ASP A 195 20.03 15.96 -16.09
CA ASP A 195 20.53 17.12 -16.84
C ASP A 195 20.37 18.44 -16.08
N ALA A 196 19.28 18.61 -15.32
CA ALA A 196 19.10 19.74 -14.41
C ALA A 196 20.11 19.73 -13.25
N ASN A 197 20.52 18.54 -12.79
CA ASN A 197 21.47 18.35 -11.70
C ASN A 197 22.91 18.71 -12.11
N LYS A 198 23.25 18.53 -13.40
CA LYS A 198 24.52 19.00 -13.98
C LYS A 198 24.64 20.53 -14.00
N ARG A 199 23.51 21.26 -13.97
CA ARG A 199 23.50 22.72 -13.83
C ARG A 199 23.37 23.07 -12.34
N MET A 200 24.27 23.89 -11.79
CA MET A 200 24.22 24.38 -10.40
C MET A 200 23.05 25.39 -10.17
N SER A 201 21.83 25.00 -10.53
CA SER A 201 20.61 25.78 -10.30
C SER A 201 19.99 25.42 -8.95
N ILE A 202 19.21 26.35 -8.38
CA ILE A 202 18.40 26.13 -7.17
C ILE A 202 17.48 24.90 -7.33
N VAL A 203 16.95 24.69 -8.54
CA VAL A 203 16.11 23.53 -8.88
C VAL A 203 16.87 22.21 -8.75
N GLY A 204 18.15 22.18 -9.17
CA GLY A 204 18.99 20.99 -9.06
C GLY A 204 19.35 20.65 -7.60
N ARG A 205 19.47 21.66 -6.72
CA ARG A 205 19.64 21.44 -5.28
C ARG A 205 18.38 20.87 -4.63
N LEU A 206 17.21 21.44 -4.93
CA LEU A 206 15.94 20.95 -4.39
C LEU A 206 15.68 19.49 -4.80
N TRP A 207 15.96 19.14 -6.06
CA TRP A 207 15.75 17.77 -6.52
C TRP A 207 16.75 16.78 -5.93
N ARG A 208 18.03 17.15 -5.77
CA ARG A 208 18.99 16.31 -5.05
C ARG A 208 18.53 16.01 -3.63
N TRP A 209 18.05 17.04 -2.93
CA TRP A 209 17.48 16.88 -1.61
C TRP A 209 16.21 16.00 -1.62
N TRP A 210 15.47 15.94 -2.72
CA TRP A 210 14.27 15.11 -2.84
C TRP A 210 14.57 13.62 -3.12
N GLN A 211 15.69 13.32 -3.77
CA GLN A 211 15.99 11.96 -4.22
C GLN A 211 16.57 11.11 -3.07
N PRO A 212 16.15 9.85 -2.90
CA PRO A 212 16.77 8.92 -1.96
C PRO A 212 18.16 8.55 -2.47
N ASP A 213 19.13 8.64 -1.58
CA ASP A 213 20.53 8.33 -1.88
C ASP A 213 20.89 6.89 -1.45
N ASN A 214 20.12 6.30 -0.53
CA ASN A 214 20.35 4.96 -0.01
C ASN A 214 19.12 4.02 -0.25
N PRO A 215 19.32 2.69 -0.14
CA PRO A 215 18.23 1.71 -0.13
C PRO A 215 17.18 1.91 0.96
N ASP A 216 17.59 2.39 2.13
CA ASP A 216 16.72 2.52 3.30
C ASP A 216 15.66 3.63 3.16
N ASP A 217 15.98 4.72 2.49
CA ASP A 217 15.12 5.85 2.17
C ASP A 217 14.04 5.41 1.17
N LEU A 218 14.45 4.67 0.13
CA LEU A 218 13.52 4.09 -0.83
C LEU A 218 12.57 3.10 -0.14
N GLN A 219 13.09 2.22 0.71
CA GLN A 219 12.27 1.30 1.48
C GLN A 219 11.33 2.05 2.43
N THR A 220 11.79 3.10 3.09
CA THR A 220 10.96 3.97 3.94
C THR A 220 9.82 4.59 3.13
N ALA A 221 10.11 5.06 1.91
CA ALA A 221 9.11 5.58 1.00
C ALA A 221 8.11 4.50 0.53
N GLN A 222 8.58 3.29 0.22
CA GLN A 222 7.73 2.15 -0.14
C GLN A 222 6.77 1.79 0.99
N LEU A 223 7.28 1.62 2.22
CA LEU A 223 6.46 1.33 3.40
C LEU A 223 5.48 2.47 3.70
N SER A 224 5.91 3.72 3.55
CA SER A 224 5.04 4.90 3.69
C SER A 224 3.91 4.91 2.67
N GLY A 225 4.18 4.52 1.42
CA GLY A 225 3.15 4.40 0.38
C GLY A 225 2.16 3.30 0.68
N ILE A 226 2.64 2.14 1.12
CA ILE A 226 1.79 1.02 1.54
C ILE A 226 0.91 1.42 2.73
N ALA A 227 1.49 2.03 3.77
CA ALA A 227 0.77 2.44 4.96
C ALA A 227 -0.30 3.50 4.65
N ALA A 228 0.00 4.48 3.79
CA ALA A 228 -1.01 5.43 3.30
C ALA A 228 -2.16 4.73 2.57
N ALA A 229 -1.84 3.85 1.63
CA ALA A 229 -2.83 3.12 0.84
C ALA A 229 -3.79 2.29 1.71
N VAL A 230 -3.24 1.54 2.68
CA VAL A 230 -4.02 0.74 3.63
C VAL A 230 -4.86 1.65 4.54
N SER A 231 -4.33 2.78 4.97
CA SER A 231 -5.05 3.75 5.81
C SER A 231 -6.30 4.31 5.14
N VAL A 232 -6.24 4.60 3.83
CA VAL A 232 -7.42 5.08 3.06
C VAL A 232 -8.57 4.08 3.07
N LEU A 233 -8.27 2.78 3.05
CA LEU A 233 -9.31 1.74 3.00
C LEU A 233 -9.91 1.44 4.37
N PHE A 234 -9.07 1.36 5.40
CA PHE A 234 -9.50 0.84 6.70
C PHE A 234 -9.77 1.92 7.76
N GLY A 235 -9.32 3.16 7.56
CA GLY A 235 -9.42 4.19 8.59
C GLY A 235 -8.64 3.88 9.86
N ALA A 236 -7.65 2.99 9.79
CA ALA A 236 -6.87 2.54 10.94
C ALA A 236 -5.37 2.85 10.74
N PRO A 237 -4.93 4.11 10.91
CA PRO A 237 -3.59 4.56 10.52
C PRO A 237 -2.47 3.83 11.28
N PHE A 238 -2.69 3.49 12.56
CA PHE A 238 -1.72 2.71 13.34
C PHE A 238 -1.61 1.28 12.82
N ALA A 239 -2.73 0.60 12.60
CA ALA A 239 -2.74 -0.76 12.05
C ALA A 239 -2.10 -0.79 10.66
N ALA A 240 -2.35 0.22 9.83
CA ALA A 240 -1.74 0.35 8.51
C ALA A 240 -0.20 0.51 8.56
N ALA A 241 0.31 1.31 9.50
CA ALA A 241 1.75 1.49 9.69
C ALA A 241 2.42 0.20 10.20
N PHE A 242 1.81 -0.48 11.18
CA PHE A 242 2.28 -1.78 11.65
C PHE A 242 2.24 -2.83 10.54
N PHE A 243 1.14 -2.92 9.79
CA PHE A 243 1.01 -3.80 8.64
C PHE A 243 2.14 -3.60 7.64
N ALA A 244 2.41 -2.35 7.23
CA ALA A 244 3.49 -2.06 6.30
C ALA A 244 4.85 -2.54 6.85
N THR A 245 5.19 -2.18 8.09
CA THR A 245 6.50 -2.50 8.68
C THR A 245 6.69 -3.97 9.09
N GLU A 246 5.62 -4.71 9.39
CA GLU A 246 5.70 -6.10 9.83
C GLU A 246 5.57 -7.09 8.67
N VAL A 247 4.57 -6.88 7.80
CA VAL A 247 4.23 -7.82 6.72
C VAL A 247 5.25 -7.72 5.59
N MET A 248 5.70 -6.51 5.24
CA MET A 248 6.71 -6.35 4.19
C MET A 248 8.09 -6.87 4.61
N TYR A 249 8.38 -6.91 5.92
CA TYR A 249 9.67 -7.38 6.44
C TYR A 249 9.67 -8.83 6.94
N ARG A 250 8.67 -9.63 6.54
CA ARG A 250 8.52 -11.05 6.93
C ARG A 250 8.77 -11.26 8.44
N GLN A 251 8.02 -10.56 9.29
CA GLN A 251 7.98 -10.78 10.75
C GLN A 251 9.15 -10.21 11.57
N ARG A 252 9.84 -9.16 11.08
CA ARG A 252 10.73 -8.33 11.93
C ARG A 252 10.32 -6.85 11.83
N PRO A 253 9.59 -6.29 12.83
CA PRO A 253 9.16 -4.91 12.76
C PRO A 253 10.38 -3.98 12.79
N ILE A 254 10.53 -3.14 11.76
CA ILE A 254 11.55 -2.08 11.75
C ILE A 254 10.95 -0.85 12.43
N VAL A 255 11.32 -0.67 13.69
CA VAL A 255 10.87 0.48 14.51
C VAL A 255 11.28 1.81 13.88
N GLU A 256 12.44 1.87 13.23
CA GLU A 256 12.97 3.07 12.59
C GLU A 256 12.09 3.57 11.43
N LYS A 257 11.51 2.66 10.63
CA LYS A 257 10.65 2.99 9.47
C LYS A 257 9.18 3.17 9.86
N LEU A 258 8.80 2.76 11.08
CA LEU A 258 7.43 2.84 11.58
C LEU A 258 6.93 4.28 11.72
N VAL A 259 7.77 5.19 12.20
CA VAL A 259 7.37 6.59 12.41
C VAL A 259 7.01 7.25 11.08
N TYR A 260 7.83 7.07 10.04
CA TYR A 260 7.58 7.59 8.69
C TYR A 260 6.31 6.98 8.07
N SER A 261 6.14 5.66 8.21
CA SER A 261 4.94 4.97 7.76
C SER A 261 3.68 5.47 8.46
N LEU A 262 3.77 5.76 9.76
CA LEU A 262 2.69 6.34 10.55
C LEU A 262 2.36 7.78 10.15
N ILE A 263 3.36 8.61 9.84
CA ILE A 263 3.14 9.96 9.32
C ILE A 263 2.35 9.89 8.02
N SER A 264 2.80 9.06 7.07
CA SER A 264 2.14 8.87 5.78
C SER A 264 0.70 8.33 5.94
N SER A 265 0.49 7.35 6.82
CA SER A 265 -0.83 6.78 7.09
C SER A 265 -1.79 7.77 7.78
N LEU A 266 -1.30 8.59 8.72
CA LEU A 266 -2.07 9.64 9.36
C LEU A 266 -2.47 10.74 8.36
N VAL A 267 -1.56 11.15 7.48
CA VAL A 267 -1.88 12.12 6.43
C VAL A 267 -3.02 11.60 5.55
N ALA A 268 -2.92 10.36 5.07
CA ALA A 268 -3.98 9.74 4.27
C ALA A 268 -5.31 9.59 5.04
N PHE A 269 -5.23 9.26 6.33
CA PHE A 269 -6.39 9.17 7.23
C PHE A 269 -7.12 10.51 7.36
N PHE A 270 -6.39 11.59 7.69
CA PHE A 270 -6.97 12.92 7.87
C PHE A 270 -7.48 13.51 6.56
N LEU A 271 -6.80 13.27 5.43
CA LEU A 271 -7.33 13.68 4.13
C LEU A 271 -8.64 12.98 3.82
N THR A 272 -8.77 11.69 4.12
CA THR A 272 -10.05 10.98 3.95
C THR A 272 -11.14 11.58 4.82
N ASP A 273 -10.83 11.93 6.07
CA ASP A 273 -11.76 12.58 7.00
C ASP A 273 -12.18 14.00 6.58
N ILE A 274 -11.32 14.73 5.86
CA ILE A 274 -11.63 16.07 5.33
C ILE A 274 -12.57 16.00 4.12
N PHE A 275 -12.40 14.99 3.25
CA PHE A 275 -13.11 14.89 1.97
C PHE A 275 -14.34 13.98 2.02
N THR A 276 -14.52 13.22 3.09
CA THR A 276 -15.65 12.30 3.31
C THR A 276 -16.28 12.58 4.67
N GLU A 277 -17.46 12.05 4.99
CA GLU A 277 -18.08 12.17 6.32
C GLU A 277 -17.36 11.34 7.42
N GLY A 278 -16.05 11.14 7.28
CA GLY A 278 -15.23 10.27 8.10
C GLY A 278 -15.09 8.84 7.58
N HIS A 279 -14.49 7.98 8.40
CA HIS A 279 -14.35 6.55 8.13
C HIS A 279 -15.58 5.82 8.69
N THR A 280 -16.63 5.69 7.88
CA THR A 280 -17.77 4.85 8.26
C THR A 280 -17.28 3.42 8.47
N ALA A 281 -17.66 2.81 9.59
CA ALA A 281 -17.32 1.42 9.84
C ALA A 281 -17.94 0.57 8.72
N ILE A 282 -17.11 -0.22 8.03
CA ILE A 282 -17.59 -1.14 6.97
C ILE A 282 -18.65 -2.09 7.54
N PHE A 283 -18.55 -2.39 8.84
CA PHE A 283 -19.50 -3.19 9.58
C PHE A 283 -19.90 -2.46 10.86
N GLU A 284 -21.18 -2.10 10.98
CA GLU A 284 -21.76 -1.65 12.23
C GLU A 284 -22.15 -2.87 13.07
N VAL A 285 -21.61 -2.96 14.29
CA VAL A 285 -22.01 -4.00 15.24
C VAL A 285 -23.00 -3.38 16.22
N GLU A 286 -24.29 -3.73 16.07
CA GLU A 286 -25.41 -3.16 16.85
C GLU A 286 -25.28 -3.32 18.37
N SER A 287 -24.52 -4.32 18.85
CA SER A 287 -24.26 -4.51 20.28
C SER A 287 -22.86 -5.03 20.55
N LEU A 288 -22.08 -4.28 21.32
CA LEU A 288 -20.85 -4.75 21.95
C LEU A 288 -21.22 -5.75 23.07
N PHE A 289 -21.43 -7.01 22.71
CA PHE A 289 -21.56 -8.08 23.69
C PHE A 289 -20.25 -8.20 24.47
N VAL A 290 -20.30 -7.99 25.78
CA VAL A 290 -19.13 -8.23 26.64
C VAL A 290 -18.97 -9.75 26.77
N PRO A 291 -17.89 -10.34 26.21
CA PRO A 291 -17.73 -11.78 26.24
C PRO A 291 -17.53 -12.28 27.67
N PRO A 292 -18.06 -13.46 28.03
CA PRO A 292 -17.77 -14.11 29.30
C PRO A 292 -16.27 -14.31 29.52
N SER A 293 -15.80 -14.14 30.75
CA SER A 293 -14.40 -14.36 31.14
C SER A 293 -14.19 -15.72 31.81
N ASP A 294 -14.86 -16.76 31.33
CA ASP A 294 -14.78 -18.11 31.90
C ASP A 294 -13.93 -19.06 31.03
N LEU A 295 -13.41 -20.12 31.66
CA LEU A 295 -12.49 -21.05 31.00
C LEU A 295 -13.14 -21.76 29.80
N ARG A 296 -14.47 -21.96 29.80
CA ARG A 296 -15.16 -22.62 28.68
C ARG A 296 -15.16 -21.72 27.45
N TYR A 297 -15.41 -20.43 27.61
CA TYR A 297 -15.33 -19.45 26.53
C TYR A 297 -13.93 -19.44 25.89
N PHE A 298 -12.87 -19.35 26.70
CA PHE A 298 -11.50 -19.42 26.19
C PHE A 298 -11.17 -20.77 25.52
N GLY A 299 -11.70 -21.87 26.05
CA GLY A 299 -11.57 -23.19 25.43
C GLY A 299 -12.23 -23.27 24.04
N ILE A 300 -13.40 -22.66 23.89
CA ILE A 300 -14.10 -22.55 22.60
C ILE A 300 -13.31 -21.67 21.63
N LEU A 301 -12.80 -20.52 22.07
CA LEU A 301 -11.96 -19.65 21.23
C LEU A 301 -10.69 -20.37 20.75
N ALA A 302 -10.04 -21.13 21.63
CA ALA A 302 -8.87 -21.93 21.27
C ALA A 302 -9.22 -22.99 20.22
N LEU A 303 -10.34 -23.70 20.40
CA LEU A 303 -10.84 -24.68 19.43
C LEU A 303 -11.16 -24.02 18.09
N LEU A 304 -11.82 -22.86 18.10
CA LEU A 304 -12.11 -22.09 16.89
C LEU A 304 -10.82 -21.71 16.15
N GLY A 305 -9.79 -21.27 16.88
CA GLY A 305 -8.47 -20.99 16.32
C GLY A 305 -7.84 -22.21 15.63
N VAL A 306 -7.96 -23.39 16.22
CA VAL A 306 -7.49 -24.65 15.59
C VAL A 306 -8.27 -24.93 14.31
N VAL A 307 -9.60 -24.80 14.33
CA VAL A 307 -10.44 -25.04 13.14
C VAL A 307 -10.09 -24.06 12.01
N ILE A 308 -9.96 -22.77 12.31
CA ILE A 308 -9.57 -21.74 11.33
C ILE A 308 -8.19 -22.04 10.75
N SER A 309 -7.23 -22.47 11.59
CA SER A 309 -5.88 -22.86 11.13
C SER A 309 -5.94 -24.05 10.15
N LEU A 310 -6.71 -25.09 10.46
CA LEU A 310 -6.90 -26.23 9.57
C LEU A 310 -7.56 -25.83 8.24
N MET A 311 -8.59 -24.98 8.29
CA MET A 311 -9.23 -24.44 7.09
C MET A 311 -8.27 -23.62 6.23
N SER A 312 -7.43 -22.79 6.85
CA SER A 312 -6.41 -22.00 6.17
C SER A 312 -5.39 -22.87 5.44
N ILE A 313 -4.90 -23.93 6.09
CA ILE A 313 -3.98 -24.91 5.46
C ILE A 313 -4.65 -25.59 4.26
N TYR A 314 -5.91 -26.00 4.41
CA TYR A 314 -6.66 -26.62 3.33
C TYR A 314 -6.87 -25.67 2.14
N PHE A 315 -7.30 -24.44 2.42
CA PHE A 315 -7.47 -23.39 1.41
C PHE A 315 -6.17 -23.10 0.66
N GLY A 316 -5.04 -23.00 1.38
CA GLY A 316 -3.73 -22.78 0.78
C GLY A 316 -3.32 -23.90 -0.19
N ARG A 317 -3.58 -25.17 0.15
CA ARG A 317 -3.31 -26.31 -0.74
C ARG A 317 -4.22 -26.33 -1.95
N LEU A 318 -5.50 -26.00 -1.76
CA LEU A 318 -6.46 -25.92 -2.85
C LEU A 318 -6.05 -24.82 -3.84
N ARG A 319 -5.73 -23.63 -3.33
CA ARG A 319 -5.22 -22.51 -4.14
C ARG A 319 -3.98 -22.90 -4.94
N SER A 320 -2.96 -23.49 -4.30
CA SER A 320 -1.73 -23.87 -5.01
C SER A 320 -1.98 -24.94 -6.09
N SER A 321 -2.95 -25.83 -5.86
CA SER A 321 -3.33 -26.85 -6.84
C SER A 321 -4.02 -26.23 -8.06
N PHE A 322 -4.90 -25.23 -7.83
CA PHE A 322 -5.52 -24.48 -8.91
C PHE A 322 -4.50 -23.65 -9.69
N GLU A 323 -3.59 -22.93 -9.01
CA GLU A 323 -2.51 -22.19 -9.67
C GLU A 323 -1.68 -23.11 -10.58
N TYR A 324 -1.29 -24.30 -10.10
CA TYR A 324 -0.57 -25.27 -10.92
C TYR A 324 -1.36 -25.69 -12.17
N ALA A 325 -2.65 -25.98 -12.02
CA ALA A 325 -3.52 -26.43 -13.11
C ALA A 325 -3.90 -25.34 -14.13
N PHE A 326 -3.79 -24.05 -13.78
CA PHE A 326 -4.04 -22.95 -14.71
C PHE A 326 -2.77 -22.51 -15.47
N HIS A 327 -1.58 -22.78 -14.93
CA HIS A 327 -0.31 -22.45 -15.56
C HIS A 327 0.35 -23.63 -16.32
N HIS A 328 -0.13 -24.86 -16.15
CA HIS A 328 0.33 -26.07 -16.86
C HIS A 328 -0.85 -26.85 -17.45
#